data_AF-A0A2T1LRL7-F1
#
_entry.id   AF-A0A2T1LRL7-F1
#
_cell.length_a   1.000
_cell.length_b   1.000
_cell.length_c   1.000
_cell.angle_alpha   90.00
_cell.angle_beta   90.00
_cell.angle_gamma   90.00
#
_symmetry.space_group_name_H-M   'P 1'
#
loop_
_entity.id
_entity.type
_entity.pdbx_description
1 polymer ?
#
loop_
_entity_poly.entity_id
_entity_poly.type
_entity_poly.pdbx_seq_one_letter_code
_entity_poly.pdbx_strand_id
1 'polypeptide(L)' 'MSRLAINQYYSEVDRIIQYGGTRKESSLEIAFQNPLNSYCKTRDFMLMPKLDYCTKISQVIYFYDIVKNILILNSD' A
#
# COMPACT_ATOMS: atom_id res chain seq x y z
N MET A 1 -7.26 4.10 -9.87
CA MET A 1 -5.99 4.88 -9.93
C MET A 1 -5.94 5.67 -11.23
N SER A 2 -5.23 6.78 -11.28
CA SER A 2 -5.04 7.53 -12.54
C SER A 2 -3.94 6.88 -13.39
N ARG A 3 -4.00 7.08 -14.71
CA ARG A 3 -2.96 6.60 -15.64
C ARG A 3 -1.58 7.19 -15.33
N LEU A 4 -1.54 8.45 -14.87
CA LEU A 4 -0.32 9.11 -14.41
C LEU A 4 0.30 8.37 -13.21
N ALA A 5 -0.50 8.04 -12.20
CA ALA A 5 -0.03 7.36 -10.99
C ALA A 5 0.50 5.94 -11.30
N ILE A 6 -0.12 5.24 -12.26
CA ILE A 6 0.35 3.93 -12.74
C ILE A 6 1.69 4.07 -13.45
N ASN A 7 1.86 5.08 -14.32
CA ASN A 7 3.13 5.32 -15.00
C ASN A 7 4.24 5.67 -14.01
N GLN A 8 3.95 6.51 -13.01
CA GLN A 8 4.88 6.86 -11.93
C GLN A 8 5.32 5.63 -11.14
N TYR A 9 4.41 4.70 -10.87
CA TYR A 9 4.74 3.42 -10.23
C TYR A 9 5.77 2.62 -11.05
N TYR A 10 5.53 2.42 -12.34
CA TYR A 10 6.48 1.67 -13.17
C TYR A 10 7.85 2.36 -13.26
N SER A 11 7.89 3.69 -13.37
CA SER A 11 9.15 4.44 -13.33
C SER A 11 9.92 4.25 -12.02
N GLU A 12 9.21 4.21 -10.88
CA GLU A 12 9.86 4.01 -9.58
C GLU A 12 10.30 2.55 -9.39
N VAL A 13 9.54 1.58 -9.91
CA VAL A 13 9.96 0.17 -9.96
C VAL A 13 11.23 0.00 -10.77
N ASP A 14 11.30 0.58 -11.97
CA ASP A 14 12.49 0.53 -12.82
C ASP A 14 13.69 1.16 -12.12
N ARG A 15 13.48 2.28 -11.41
CA ARG A 15 14.50 2.94 -10.60
C ARG A 15 14.98 2.06 -9.45
N ILE A 16 14.08 1.44 -8.69
CA ILE A 16 14.43 0.55 -7.57
C ILE A 16 15.22 -0.66 -8.09
N ILE A 17 14.84 -1.21 -9.24
CA ILE A 17 15.55 -2.33 -9.86
C ILE A 17 16.95 -1.88 -10.33
N GLN A 18 17.04 -0.72 -11.00
CA GLN A 18 18.27 -0.20 -11.57
C GLN A 18 19.30 0.18 -10.50
N TYR A 19 18.88 0.85 -9.43
CA TYR A 19 19.78 1.40 -8.42
C TYR A 19 19.84 0.58 -7.13
N GLY A 20 18.77 -0.12 -6.78
CA GLY A 20 18.69 -0.94 -5.57
C GLY A 20 19.07 -2.41 -5.79
N GLY A 21 19.10 -2.89 -7.05
CA GLY A 21 19.49 -4.26 -7.41
C GLY A 21 18.59 -5.37 -6.84
N THR A 22 17.44 -5.01 -6.27
CA THR A 22 16.56 -5.92 -5.54
C THR A 22 15.16 -5.89 -6.13
N ARG A 23 14.58 -7.08 -6.30
CA ARG A 23 13.17 -7.28 -6.66
C ARG A 23 12.36 -7.79 -5.47
N LYS A 24 12.88 -7.61 -4.26
CA LYS A 24 12.18 -7.99 -3.03
C LYS A 24 10.83 -7.27 -2.99
N GLU A 25 9.79 -8.05 -2.70
CA GLU A 25 8.41 -7.58 -2.57
C GLU A 25 8.33 -6.33 -1.67
N SER A 26 8.97 -6.35 -0.50
CA SER A 26 8.96 -5.22 0.45
C SER A 26 9.55 -3.92 -0.12
N SER A 27 10.51 -4.00 -1.05
CA SER A 27 11.07 -2.82 -1.70
C SER A 27 10.12 -2.24 -2.75
N LEU A 28 9.35 -3.10 -3.43
CA LEU A 28 8.38 -2.71 -4.44
C LEU A 28 7.03 -2.30 -3.83
N GLU A 29 6.70 -2.82 -2.65
CA GLU A 29 5.50 -2.50 -1.86
C GLU A 29 5.42 -0.99 -1.57
N ILE A 30 6.55 -0.37 -1.19
CA ILE A 30 6.64 1.08 -0.97
C ILE A 30 6.32 1.87 -2.24
N ALA A 31 6.81 1.43 -3.40
CA ALA A 31 6.50 2.10 -4.67
C ALA A 31 5.01 1.98 -5.02
N PHE A 32 4.37 0.85 -4.69
CA PHE A 32 2.96 0.61 -4.93
C PHE A 32 2.03 1.38 -3.98
N GLN A 33 2.47 1.71 -2.77
CA GLN A 33 1.70 2.52 -1.82
C GLN A 33 1.35 3.91 -2.38
N ASN A 34 2.20 4.50 -3.23
CA ASN A 34 1.96 5.83 -3.80
C ASN A 34 0.69 5.93 -4.67
N PRO A 35 0.53 5.13 -5.75
CA PRO A 35 -0.69 5.16 -6.55
C PRO A 35 -1.92 4.68 -5.77
N LEU A 36 -1.74 3.76 -4.81
CA LEU A 36 -2.79 3.27 -3.92
C LEU A 36 -3.31 4.36 -2.96
N ASN A 37 -2.40 5.11 -2.35
CA ASN A 37 -2.74 6.25 -1.49
C ASN A 37 -3.45 7.35 -2.28
N SER A 38 -2.99 7.66 -3.50
CA SER A 38 -3.67 8.60 -4.39
C SER A 38 -5.11 8.17 -4.68
N TYR A 39 -5.33 6.88 -4.95
CA TYR A 39 -6.67 6.33 -5.14
C TYR A 39 -7.53 6.41 -3.87
N CYS A 40 -6.95 6.12 -2.70
CA CYS A 40 -7.66 6.17 -1.43
C CYS A 40 -8.12 7.60 -1.10
N LYS A 41 -7.24 8.59 -1.27
CA LYS A 41 -7.55 10.02 -1.05
C LYS A 41 -8.71 10.52 -1.89
N THR A 42 -8.85 10.05 -3.14
CA THR A 42 -9.97 10.47 -4.01
C THR A 42 -11.33 9.90 -3.60
N ARG A 43 -11.38 8.99 -2.64
CA ARG A 43 -12.58 8.25 -2.24
C ARG A 43 -12.82 8.28 -0.73
N ASP A 44 -12.12 9.16 -0.01
CA ASP A 44 -12.15 9.24 1.46
C ASP A 44 -11.82 7.89 2.13
N PHE A 45 -10.96 7.09 1.50
CA PHE A 45 -10.43 5.87 2.10
C PHE A 45 -9.10 6.15 2.79
N MET A 46 -8.84 5.39 3.85
CA MET A 46 -7.55 5.39 4.52
C MET A 46 -6.75 4.18 4.08
N LEU A 47 -5.55 4.42 3.53
CA LEU A 47 -4.59 3.35 3.32
C LEU A 47 -3.97 3.00 4.67
N MET A 48 -4.23 1.79 5.17
CA MET A 48 -3.58 1.30 6.37
C MET A 48 -2.25 0.62 6.01
N PRO A 49 -1.15 0.95 6.70
CA PRO A 49 0.12 0.27 6.47
C PRO A 49 -0.01 -1.20 6.86
N LYS A 50 0.85 -2.04 6.26
CA LYS A 50 1.02 -3.44 6.67
C LYS A 50 1.27 -3.49 8.19
N LEU A 51 0.44 -4.28 8.88
CA LEU A 51 0.58 -4.50 10.30
C LEU A 51 1.19 -5.88 10.53
N ASP A 52 2.33 -5.91 11.22
CA ASP A 52 2.89 -7.13 11.75
C ASP A 52 2.22 -7.41 13.10
N TYR A 53 1.26 -8.33 13.14
CA TYR A 53 0.61 -8.72 14.38
C TYR A 53 1.24 -10.00 14.92
N CYS A 54 1.93 -9.89 16.06
CA CYS A 54 2.37 -11.05 16.83
C CYS A 54 1.19 -11.55 17.67
N THR A 55 0.64 -12.73 17.36
CA THR A 55 -0.34 -13.36 18.24
C THR A 55 0.33 -13.90 19.52
N LYS A 56 -0.43 -14.06 20.61
CA LYS A 56 0.05 -14.64 21.88
C LYS A 56 0.66 -16.04 21.74
N ILE A 57 0.27 -16.74 20.68
CA ILE A 57 0.88 -17.97 20.18
C ILE A 57 1.80 -17.49 19.06
N SER A 58 3.10 -17.76 19.14
CA SER A 58 4.23 -17.23 18.35
C SER A 58 4.13 -17.35 16.80
N GLN A 59 3.01 -16.96 16.21
CA GLN A 59 2.76 -16.85 14.78
C GLN A 59 2.65 -15.37 14.42
N VAL A 60 3.42 -14.96 13.43
CA VAL A 60 3.32 -13.63 12.82
C VAL A 60 2.29 -13.73 11.71
N ILE A 61 1.17 -13.02 11.86
CA ILE A 61 0.15 -12.91 10.81
C ILE A 61 0.42 -11.61 10.07
N TYR A 62 0.73 -11.72 8.78
CA TYR A 62 0.92 -10.59 7.90
C TYR A 62 -0.41 -10.20 7.26
N PHE A 63 -0.94 -9.04 7.62
CA PHE A 63 -2.09 -8.45 6.93
C PHE A 63 -1.57 -7.60 5.78
N TYR A 64 -1.73 -8.09 4.55
CA TYR A 64 -1.35 -7.36 3.35
C TYR A 64 -2.42 -6.32 3.00
N ASP A 65 -1.96 -5.08 2.73
CA ASP A 65 -2.70 -3.90 2.24
C ASP A 65 -4.23 -3.91 2.45
N ILE A 66 -4.68 -3.36 3.58
CA ILE A 66 -6.10 -3.19 3.89
C ILE A 66 -6.52 -1.76 3.51
N VAL A 67 -7.39 -1.64 2.50
CA VAL A 67 -8.11 -0.37 2.25
C VAL A 67 -9.28 -0.30 3.21
N LYS A 68 -9.20 0.57 4.21
CA LYS A 68 -10.31 0.81 5.14
C LYS A 68 -11.20 1.91 4.58
N ASN A 69 -12.45 1.56 4.31
CA ASN A 69 -13.49 2.53 3.97
C ASN A 69 -13.90 3.30 5.24
N ILE A 70 -13.79 4.63 5.23
CA ILE A 70 -14.32 5.49 6.29
C ILE A 70 -15.78 5.79 5.95
N LEU A 71 -16.64 4.78 6.08
CA LEU A 71 -18.08 5.07 6.23
C LEU A 71 -18.28 5.50 7.67
N ILE A 72 -18.35 6.80 7.90
CA ILE A 72 -18.99 7.34 9.10
C ILE A 72 -20.48 7.01 8.94
N LEU A 73 -20.94 5.94 9.57
CA LEU A 73 -22.37 5.74 9.80
C LEU A 73 -22.80 6.82 10.80
N ASN A 74 -23.14 8.01 10.29
CA ASN A 74 -24.00 8.92 11.04
C ASN A 74 -25.32 8.17 11.21
N SER A 75 -25.50 7.60 12.40
CA SER A 75 -26.74 6.98 12.82
C SER A 75 -27.62 8.12 13.30
N ASP A 76 -28.55 8.57 12.45
CA ASP A 76 -29.70 9.37 12.85
C ASP A 76 -30.68 8.52 13.68
#